data_AF-D4YRG2-F1
#
_entry.id   AF-D4YRG2-F1
#
_cell.length_a   1.000
_cell.length_b   1.000
_cell.length_c   1.000
_cell.angle_alpha   90.00
_cell.angle_beta   90.00
_cell.angle_gamma   90.00
#
_symmetry.space_group_name_H-M   'P 1'
#
loop_
_entity.id
_entity.type
_entity.pdbx_description
1 polymer ?
#
loop_
_entity_poly.entity_id
_entity_poly.type
_entity_poly.pdbx_seq_one_letter_code
_entity_poly.pdbx_strand_id
1 'polypeptide(L)' 'MVDQKILDAVNEIRTSWKANDDKRDSGLPHDIPEVKRIDDLQYGEDPKWNLLDLYLPKNVEGKLPVIIQIHGGG' A
#
# COMPACT_ATOMS: atom_id res chain seq x y z
N MET A 1 -28.30 11.46 0.44
CA MET A 1 -28.00 10.16 1.08
C MET A 1 -27.68 9.19 -0.04
N VAL A 2 -26.55 8.49 0.02
CA VAL A 2 -26.19 7.50 -1.01
C VAL A 2 -27.11 6.30 -0.87
N ASP A 3 -27.56 5.72 -1.99
CA ASP A 3 -28.42 4.53 -1.99
C ASP A 3 -27.68 3.36 -1.30
N GLN A 4 -28.35 2.68 -0.38
CA GLN A 4 -27.80 1.53 0.33
C GLN A 4 -27.30 0.45 -0.63
N LYS A 5 -27.99 0.24 -1.76
CA LYS A 5 -27.57 -0.71 -2.79
C LYS A 5 -26.22 -0.36 -3.40
N ILE A 6 -25.92 0.93 -3.55
CA ILE A 6 -24.63 1.40 -4.05
C ILE A 6 -23.54 1.13 -3.00
N LEU A 7 -23.82 1.41 -1.72
CA LEU A 7 -22.88 1.13 -0.63
C LEU A 7 -22.58 -0.37 -0.52
N ASP A 8 -23.60 -1.21 -0.65
CA ASP A 8 -23.46 -2.67 -0.59
C ASP A 8 -22.60 -3.18 -1.76
N ALA A 9 -22.86 -2.70 -2.99
CA ALA A 9 -22.06 -3.06 -4.17
C ALA A 9 -20.59 -2.61 -4.03
N VAL A 10 -20.33 -1.41 -3.50
CA VAL A 10 -18.96 -0.93 -3.23
C VAL A 10 -18.24 -1.83 -2.23
N ASN A 11 -18.92 -2.23 -1.16
CA ASN A 11 -18.34 -3.11 -0.15
C ASN A 11 -18.08 -4.53 -0.67
N GLU A 12 -18.96 -5.06 -1.52
CA GLU A 12 -18.76 -6.35 -2.18
C GLU A 12 -17.51 -6.32 -3.08
N ILE A 13 -17.36 -5.26 -3.89
CA ILE A 13 -16.19 -5.07 -4.75
C ILE A 13 -14.91 -5.00 -3.91
N ARG A 14 -14.86 -4.14 -2.90
CA ARG A 14 -13.68 -3.98 -2.03
C ARG A 14 -13.28 -5.27 -1.34
N THR A 15 -14.25 -6.00 -0.81
CA THR A 15 -14.01 -7.29 -0.13
C THR A 15 -13.47 -8.33 -1.10
N SER A 16 -14.08 -8.43 -2.29
CA SER A 16 -13.67 -9.42 -3.30
C SER A 16 -12.28 -9.12 -3.88
N TRP A 17 -11.95 -7.84 -4.10
CA TRP A 17 -10.62 -7.43 -4.57
C TRP A 17 -9.56 -7.74 -3.54
N LYS A 18 -9.78 -7.36 -2.27
CA LYS A 18 -8.86 -7.69 -1.19
C LYS A 18 -8.61 -9.20 -1.10
N ALA A 19 -9.65 -10.02 -1.16
CA ALA A 19 -9.49 -11.48 -1.10
C ALA A 19 -8.66 -12.05 -2.26
N ASN A 20 -8.80 -11.48 -3.47
CA ASN A 20 -8.01 -11.87 -4.63
C ASN A 20 -6.55 -11.38 -4.54
N ASP A 21 -6.34 -10.15 -4.07
CA ASP A 21 -5.01 -9.59 -3.85
C ASP A 21 -4.24 -10.40 -2.80
N ASP A 22 -4.87 -10.68 -1.65
CA ASP A 22 -4.29 -11.50 -0.58
C ASP A 22 -3.91 -12.91 -1.10
N LYS A 23 -4.71 -13.48 -2.00
CA LYS A 23 -4.42 -14.78 -2.62
C LYS A 23 -3.27 -14.69 -3.64
N ARG A 24 -3.25 -13.65 -4.47
CA ARG A 24 -2.19 -13.42 -5.47
C ARG A 24 -0.84 -13.21 -4.82
N ASP A 25 -0.82 -12.42 -3.74
CA ASP A 25 0.41 -11.98 -3.08
C ASP A 25 0.86 -12.99 -1.99
N SER A 26 0.11 -14.07 -1.81
CA SER A 26 0.42 -15.12 -0.84
C SER A 26 1.80 -15.72 -1.11
N GLY A 27 2.67 -15.67 -0.10
CA GLY A 27 4.02 -16.22 -0.16
C GLY A 27 5.05 -15.32 -0.84
N LEU A 28 4.69 -14.11 -1.27
CA LEU A 28 5.68 -13.12 -1.68
C LEU A 28 6.57 -12.73 -0.48
N PRO A 29 7.88 -12.61 -0.68
CA PRO A 29 8.78 -12.20 0.40
C PRO A 29 8.47 -10.75 0.78
N HIS A 30 8.37 -10.51 2.08
CA HIS A 30 8.26 -9.16 2.61
C HIS A 30 9.51 -8.31 2.31
N ASP A 31 10.68 -8.93 2.43
CA ASP A 31 11.98 -8.29 2.27
C ASP A 31 12.69 -8.78 1.01
N ILE A 32 13.18 -7.84 0.20
CA ILE A 32 13.99 -8.11 -0.98
C ILE A 32 15.46 -7.81 -0.65
N PRO A 33 16.42 -8.72 -0.93
CA PRO A 33 17.81 -8.57 -0.52
C PRO A 33 18.49 -7.27 -0.94
N GLU A 34 18.10 -6.67 -2.05
CA GLU A 34 18.68 -5.45 -2.63
C GLU A 34 17.99 -4.16 -2.15
N VAL A 35 16.86 -4.28 -1.44
CA VAL A 35 16.03 -3.15 -1.01
C VAL A 35 16.04 -3.04 0.50
N LYS A 36 16.28 -1.84 1.01
CA LYS A 36 15.99 -1.46 2.39
C LYS A 36 14.57 -0.89 2.42
N ARG A 37 13.68 -1.61 3.10
CA ARG A 37 12.29 -1.20 3.31
C ARG A 37 12.13 -0.52 4.67
N ILE A 38 11.31 0.52 4.75
CA ILE A 38 10.86 1.15 6.00
C ILE A 38 9.35 1.25 5.89
N ASP A 39 8.66 0.48 6.73
CA ASP A 39 7.20 0.41 6.70
C ASP A 39 6.57 1.40 7.65
N ASP A 40 5.33 1.79 7.33
CA ASP A 40 4.44 2.52 8.22
C ASP A 40 5.04 3.85 8.75
N LEU A 41 5.79 4.57 7.91
CA LEU A 41 6.30 5.89 8.28
C LEU A 41 5.17 6.91 8.29
N GLN A 42 4.84 7.42 9.47
CA GLN A 42 3.79 8.43 9.63
C GLN A 42 4.22 9.77 9.01
N TYR A 43 3.38 10.33 8.14
CA TYR A 43 3.60 11.63 7.48
C TYR A 43 2.56 12.71 7.83
N GLY A 44 1.50 12.35 8.56
CA GLY A 44 0.40 13.25 8.92
C GLY A 44 -0.19 12.94 10.28
N GLU A 45 -1.27 13.62 10.66
CA GLU A 45 -1.85 13.52 12.00
C GLU A 45 -2.54 12.17 12.25
N ASP A 46 -3.13 11.55 11.22
CA ASP A 46 -3.85 10.28 11.36
C ASP A 46 -2.85 9.10 11.38
N PRO A 47 -2.67 8.39 12.51
CA PRO A 47 -1.68 7.33 12.64
C PRO A 47 -2.08 6.04 11.92
N LYS A 48 -3.30 5.95 11.38
CA LYS A 48 -3.80 4.79 10.65
C LYS A 48 -3.73 5.00 9.14
N TRP A 49 -4.06 6.21 8.67
CA TRP A 49 -4.19 6.49 7.23
C TRP A 49 -3.08 7.37 6.67
N ASN A 50 -2.33 8.10 7.50
CA ASN A 50 -1.21 8.91 7.05
C ASN A 50 0.12 8.17 7.24
N LEU A 51 0.19 6.95 6.71
CA LEU A 51 1.38 6.10 6.70
C LEU A 51 1.87 5.93 5.26
N LEU A 52 3.19 5.81 5.08
CA LEU A 52 3.81 5.45 3.81
C LEU A 52 4.95 4.48 4.03
N ASP A 53 5.26 3.72 2.98
CA ASP A 53 6.43 2.86 2.93
C ASP A 53 7.53 3.53 2.11
N LEU A 54 8.78 3.36 2.54
CA LEU A 54 9.96 3.74 1.78
C LEU A 54 10.70 2.50 1.28
N TYR A 55 11.04 2.50 -0.01
CA TYR A 55 11.82 1.47 -0.66
C TYR A 55 13.12 2.10 -1.17
N LEU A 56 14.24 1.79 -0.52
CA LEU A 56 15.55 2.37 -0.80
C LEU A 56 16.49 1.31 -1.37
N PRO A 57 17.29 1.60 -2.41
CA PRO A 57 18.35 0.68 -2.81
C PRO A 57 19.40 0.55 -1.70
N LYS A 58 19.89 -0.66 -1.44
CA LYS A 58 21.00 -0.85 -0.50
C LYS A 58 22.31 -0.30 -1.07
N ASN A 59 23.19 0.16 -0.19
CA ASN A 59 24.55 0.61 -0.51
C ASN A 59 24.63 1.80 -1.48
N VAL A 60 23.60 2.65 -1.52
CA VAL A 60 23.64 3.93 -2.25
C VAL A 60 23.51 5.07 -1.26
N GLU A 61 24.39 6.06 -1.39
CA GLU A 61 24.43 7.24 -0.53
C GLU A 61 24.14 8.52 -1.32
N GLY A 62 23.79 9.58 -0.60
CA GLY A 62 23.47 10.89 -1.19
C GLY A 62 22.01 11.03 -1.60
N LYS A 63 21.73 12.06 -2.42
CA LYS A 63 20.38 12.34 -2.91
C LYS A 63 20.02 11.40 -4.05
N LEU A 64 18.87 10.73 -3.93
CA LEU A 64 18.36 9.83 -4.95
C LEU A 64 17.20 10.49 -5.70
N PRO A 65 17.02 10.21 -7.00
CA PRO A 65 15.75 10.47 -7.67
C PRO A 65 14.64 9.66 -6.99
N VAL A 66 13.48 10.26 -6.78
CA VAL A 66 12.38 9.67 -6.02
C VAL A 66 11.21 9.37 -6.96
N ILE A 67 10.66 8.16 -6.85
CA ILE A 67 9.38 7.79 -7.44
C ILE A 67 8.34 7.86 -6.34
N ILE A 68 7.26 8.60 -6.58
CA ILE A 68 6.08 8.62 -5.71
C ILE A 68 5.04 7.69 -6.33
N GLN A 69 4.72 6.60 -5.64
CA GLN A 69 3.69 5.65 -6.04
C GLN A 69 2.44 5.90 -5.19
N ILE A 70 1.29 6.05 -5.86
CA ILE A 70 -0.02 6.18 -5.23
C ILE A 70 -0.85 5.00 -5.72
N HIS A 71 -1.21 4.08 -4.81
CA HIS A 71 -1.94 2.89 -5.18
C HIS A 71 -3.40 3.20 -5.55
N GLY A 72 -3.99 2.38 -6.43
CA GLY A 72 -5.41 2.43 -6.77
C GLY A 72 -6.28 1.71 -5.74
N GLY A 73 -7.53 1.36 -6.08
CA GLY A 73 -8.36 0.51 -5.21
C GLY A 73 -9.76 1.04 -4.91
N GLY A 74 -10.13 2.22 -5.44
CA GLY A 74 -11.52 2.71 -5.45
C GLY A 74 -12.05 3.12 -4.08
#